data_AF-A0A4R4W0W9-F1
#
_entry.id   AF-A0A4R4W0W9-F1
#
_cell.length_a   1.000
_cell.length_b   1.000
_cell.length_c   1.000
_cell.angle_alpha   90.00
_cell.angle_beta   90.00
_cell.angle_gamma   90.00
#
_symmetry.space_group_name_H-M   'P 1'
#
loop_
_entity.id
_entity.type
_entity.pdbx_description
1 polymer ?
#
loop_
_entity_poly.entity_id
_entity_poly.type
_entity_poly.pdbx_seq_one_letter_code
_entity_poly.pdbx_strand_id
1 'polypeptide(L)'
;MRVRLAVPAMALALAYAALPSAAHADTVAYTCETIATGMQQQISLDIELTMPTDATVGAQMTIGWRGSYVGSARLLAPTTVTDGQLKMYAYAGIDGIDRLTSATGVGQLGTVTPGQPITLPATTVEMKTTANSPGTGTVHAAAVNFGPTPQERVIECEVTDKESLREYPLTVGGQSAGPSPGETTDTPTPDPGTSAPEDTTTSPPSGVSVTVLV
;
A
#
# COMPACT_ATOMS: atom_id res chain seq x y z
N MET A 1 -61.46 -13.64 35.54
CA MET A 1 -61.44 -13.19 34.13
C MET A 1 -60.02 -13.32 33.61
N ARG A 2 -59.80 -14.11 32.55
CA ARG A 2 -58.48 -14.39 31.97
C ARG A 2 -58.19 -13.34 30.88
N VAL A 3 -57.20 -12.49 31.08
CA VAL A 3 -56.73 -11.53 30.06
C VAL A 3 -55.52 -12.15 29.38
N ARG A 4 -55.66 -12.47 28.08
CA ARG A 4 -54.55 -12.88 27.21
C ARG A 4 -53.92 -11.62 26.63
N LEU A 5 -52.68 -11.29 27.01
CA LEU A 5 -51.88 -10.29 26.30
C LEU A 5 -51.23 -10.97 25.09
N ALA A 6 -51.54 -10.47 23.90
CA ALA A 6 -50.84 -10.77 22.66
C ALA A 6 -49.65 -9.80 22.51
N VAL A 7 -48.46 -10.35 22.29
CA VAL A 7 -47.24 -9.58 21.98
C VAL A 7 -47.11 -9.50 20.46
N PRO A 8 -47.11 -8.31 19.84
CA PRO A 8 -46.77 -8.20 18.43
C PRO A 8 -45.24 -8.14 18.28
N ALA A 9 -44.69 -9.11 17.55
CA ALA A 9 -43.31 -9.09 17.09
C ALA A 9 -43.18 -8.12 15.91
N MET A 10 -42.59 -6.94 16.14
CA MET A 10 -42.11 -6.07 15.06
C MET A 10 -40.72 -6.56 14.63
N ALA A 11 -40.64 -7.11 13.43
CA ALA A 11 -39.39 -7.35 12.73
C ALA A 11 -38.90 -6.02 12.13
N LEU A 12 -37.83 -5.44 12.69
CA LEU A 12 -37.09 -4.37 12.05
C LEU A 12 -36.16 -4.97 10.98
N ALA A 13 -36.47 -4.71 9.72
CA ALA A 13 -35.54 -4.92 8.61
C ALA A 13 -34.50 -3.79 8.62
N LEU A 14 -33.28 -4.10 9.05
CA LEU A 14 -32.12 -3.21 8.94
C LEU A 14 -31.63 -3.18 7.48
N ALA A 15 -31.84 -2.05 6.81
CA ALA A 15 -31.19 -1.74 5.55
C ALA A 15 -29.69 -1.51 5.79
N TYR A 16 -28.86 -2.47 5.40
CA TYR A 16 -27.41 -2.32 5.34
C TYR A 16 -27.05 -1.40 4.17
N ALA A 17 -26.92 -0.10 4.43
CA ALA A 17 -26.17 0.78 3.55
C ALA A 17 -24.67 0.48 3.77
N ALA A 18 -23.99 0.01 2.72
CA ALA A 18 -22.54 -0.14 2.73
C ALA A 18 -21.92 1.26 2.86
N LEU A 19 -21.46 1.60 4.07
CA LEU A 19 -20.63 2.78 4.28
C LEU A 19 -19.31 2.57 3.53
N PRO A 20 -18.74 3.62 2.91
CA PRO A 20 -17.40 3.53 2.34
C PRO A 20 -16.43 3.12 3.44
N SER A 21 -15.65 2.06 3.21
CA SER A 21 -14.61 1.60 4.13
C SER A 21 -13.72 2.78 4.47
N ALA A 22 -13.74 3.21 5.74
CA ALA A 22 -12.72 4.09 6.26
C ALA A 22 -11.36 3.45 5.93
N ALA A 23 -10.44 4.21 5.34
CA ALA A 23 -9.05 3.77 5.25
C ALA A 23 -8.60 3.50 6.69
N HIS A 24 -8.55 2.23 7.07
CA HIS A 24 -8.13 1.85 8.41
C HIS A 24 -6.64 2.17 8.52
N ALA A 25 -6.29 3.07 9.44
CA ALA A 25 -4.93 3.33 9.85
C ALA A 25 -4.33 2.04 10.46
N ASP A 26 -3.04 1.81 10.21
CA ASP A 26 -2.34 0.65 10.75
C ASP A 26 -1.63 1.03 12.04
N THR A 27 -1.90 0.29 13.11
CA THR A 27 -1.17 0.46 14.36
C THR A 27 0.23 -0.12 14.22
N VAL A 28 1.26 0.74 14.28
CA VAL A 28 2.67 0.38 14.21
C VAL A 28 3.35 0.68 15.55
N ALA A 29 4.04 -0.32 16.10
CA ALA A 29 4.83 -0.18 17.33
C ALA A 29 6.25 0.31 17.03
N TYR A 30 6.72 1.24 17.85
CA TYR A 30 8.04 1.84 17.75
C TYR A 30 8.81 1.77 19.07
N THR A 31 10.12 1.56 18.96
CA THR A 31 11.09 1.86 20.01
C THR A 31 11.82 3.14 19.62
N CYS A 32 11.67 4.18 20.45
CA CYS A 32 12.30 5.48 20.27
C CYS A 32 13.47 5.67 21.22
N GLU A 33 14.66 5.95 20.72
CA GLU A 33 15.86 6.22 21.51
C GLU A 33 16.26 7.70 21.44
N THR A 34 16.53 8.30 22.59
CA THR A 34 17.17 9.62 22.67
C THR A 34 18.68 9.47 22.57
N ILE A 35 19.26 9.82 21.41
CA ILE A 35 20.68 9.55 21.08
C ILE A 35 21.65 10.04 22.16
N ALA A 36 21.43 11.26 22.68
CA ALA A 36 22.33 11.87 23.64
C ALA A 36 22.41 11.13 24.99
N THR A 37 21.40 10.32 25.32
CA THR A 37 21.27 9.67 26.64
C THR A 37 21.10 8.15 26.57
N GLY A 38 20.80 7.59 25.40
CA GLY A 38 20.40 6.19 25.23
C GLY A 38 19.04 5.84 25.85
N MET A 39 18.27 6.83 26.32
CA MET A 39 16.99 6.58 26.96
C MET A 39 15.95 6.12 25.91
N GLN A 40 15.33 4.98 26.17
CA GLN A 40 14.32 4.39 25.29
C GLN A 40 12.89 4.66 25.76
N GLN A 41 12.00 4.86 24.79
CA GLN A 41 10.56 5.03 24.97
C GLN A 41 9.83 4.15 23.96
N GLN A 42 8.80 3.44 24.41
CA GLN A 42 7.93 2.65 23.52
C GLN A 42 6.66 3.44 23.23
N ILE A 43 6.30 3.53 21.96
CA ILE A 43 5.05 4.16 21.52
C ILE A 43 4.39 3.30 20.43
N SER A 44 3.11 3.52 20.22
CA SER A 44 2.39 2.98 19.07
C SER A 44 1.70 4.12 18.33
N LEU A 45 1.77 4.08 17.01
CA LEU A 45 1.16 5.08 16.13
C LEU A 45 0.17 4.38 15.20
N ASP A 46 -1.03 4.93 15.07
CA ASP A 46 -1.91 4.65 13.94
C ASP A 46 -1.39 5.45 12.75
N ILE A 47 -0.94 4.74 11.70
CA ILE A 47 -0.32 5.31 10.51
C ILE A 47 -1.22 5.11 9.30
N GLU A 48 -1.44 6.18 8.56
CA GLU A 48 -2.08 6.18 7.25
C GLU A 48 -1.04 6.49 6.18
N LEU A 49 -0.91 5.60 5.19
CA LEU A 49 -0.12 5.83 4.00
C LEU A 49 -1.02 6.02 2.77
N THR A 50 -0.77 7.08 2.00
CA THR A 50 -1.47 7.36 0.74
C THR A 50 -0.53 7.19 -0.44
N MET A 51 -0.79 6.20 -1.28
CA MET A 51 0.05 5.90 -2.45
C MET A 51 -0.21 6.89 -3.61
N PRO A 52 0.82 7.23 -4.40
CA PRO A 52 0.62 7.99 -5.62
C PRO A 52 -0.17 7.17 -6.65
N THR A 53 -1.08 7.81 -7.36
CA THR A 53 -1.86 7.20 -8.45
C THR A 53 -1.11 7.21 -9.80
N ASP A 54 -0.17 8.14 -9.98
CA ASP A 54 0.47 8.45 -11.26
C ASP A 54 2.00 8.37 -11.18
N ALA A 55 2.52 7.31 -10.54
CA ALA A 55 3.96 7.13 -10.38
C ALA A 55 4.63 6.82 -11.72
N THR A 56 5.52 7.71 -12.16
CA THR A 56 6.23 7.63 -13.45
C THR A 56 7.73 7.50 -13.24
N VAL A 57 8.41 6.74 -14.10
CA VAL A 57 9.88 6.60 -14.07
C VAL A 57 10.54 7.96 -14.29
N GLY A 58 11.54 8.28 -13.47
CA GLY A 58 12.29 9.53 -13.53
C GLY A 58 11.56 10.75 -12.97
N ALA A 59 10.29 10.64 -12.60
CA ALA A 59 9.52 11.70 -11.96
C ALA A 59 9.53 11.52 -10.43
N GLN A 60 9.62 12.64 -9.71
CA GLN A 60 9.43 12.61 -8.25
C GLN A 60 7.96 12.28 -7.95
N MET A 61 7.75 11.26 -7.13
CA MET A 61 6.44 10.86 -6.63
C MET A 61 6.31 11.17 -5.14
N THR A 62 5.07 11.25 -4.68
CA THR A 62 4.74 11.58 -3.29
C THR A 62 3.92 10.47 -2.66
N ILE A 63 4.38 10.00 -1.51
CA ILE A 63 3.61 9.13 -0.61
C ILE A 63 3.18 10.00 0.56
N GLY A 64 1.87 10.07 0.82
CA GLY A 64 1.35 10.77 1.99
C GLY A 64 1.55 9.93 3.25
N TRP A 65 2.03 10.54 4.33
CA TRP A 65 2.10 9.95 5.67
C TRP A 65 1.26 10.75 6.65
N ARG A 66 0.47 10.08 7.47
CA ARG A 66 -0.19 10.68 8.62
C ARG A 66 -0.10 9.73 9.80
N GLY A 67 0.11 10.27 11.00
CA GLY A 67 0.25 9.46 12.20
C GLY A 67 -0.48 10.08 13.39
N SER A 68 -1.00 9.22 14.26
CA SER A 68 -1.54 9.61 15.56
C SER A 68 -1.16 8.62 16.64
N TYR A 69 -0.93 9.07 17.87
CA TYR A 69 -0.62 8.17 18.97
C TYR A 69 -1.80 7.27 19.34
N VAL A 70 -1.50 6.00 19.60
CA VAL A 70 -2.45 5.02 20.13
C VAL A 70 -2.36 4.97 21.66
N GLY A 71 -3.49 4.80 22.33
CA GLY A 71 -3.55 4.68 23.79
C GLY A 71 -3.09 5.95 24.51
N SER A 72 -2.44 5.79 25.67
CA SER A 72 -1.96 6.90 26.53
C SER A 72 -0.46 7.16 26.44
N ALA A 73 0.34 6.24 25.86
CA ALA A 73 1.77 6.43 25.69
C ALA A 73 2.03 7.52 24.65
N ARG A 74 2.92 8.47 24.98
CA ARG A 74 3.30 9.57 24.09
C ARG A 74 4.82 9.69 24.11
N LEU A 75 5.40 10.06 22.97
CA LEU A 75 6.82 10.35 22.91
C LEU A 75 7.10 11.64 23.66
N LEU A 76 7.90 11.58 24.71
CA LEU A 76 8.34 12.75 25.45
C LEU A 76 9.58 13.35 24.79
N ALA A 77 9.59 14.67 24.65
CA ALA A 77 10.73 15.41 24.17
C ALA A 77 11.90 15.29 25.17
N PRO A 78 13.14 15.05 24.69
CA PRO A 78 14.33 15.07 25.52
C PRO A 78 14.45 16.38 26.29
N THR A 79 14.94 16.32 27.54
CA THR A 79 15.17 17.52 28.36
C THR A 79 16.25 18.45 27.78
N THR A 80 17.07 17.94 26.85
CA THR A 80 18.14 18.65 26.16
C THR A 80 17.70 19.34 24.87
N VAL A 81 16.46 19.12 24.40
CA VAL A 81 15.98 19.79 23.18
C VAL A 81 15.79 21.28 23.44
N THR A 82 16.15 22.12 22.47
CA THR A 82 15.82 23.55 22.51
C THR A 82 14.53 23.78 21.72
N ASP A 83 13.64 24.61 22.24
CA ASP A 83 12.34 24.87 21.63
C ASP A 83 12.47 25.37 20.18
N GLY A 84 11.54 24.95 19.32
CA GLY A 84 11.46 25.34 17.92
C GLY A 84 12.49 24.71 16.97
N GLN A 85 13.43 23.88 17.45
CA GLN A 85 14.47 23.29 16.59
C GLN A 85 14.18 21.87 16.10
N LEU A 86 13.12 21.24 16.60
CA LEU A 86 12.81 19.85 16.27
C LEU A 86 11.84 19.77 15.09
N LYS A 87 12.20 18.99 14.09
CA LYS A 87 11.31 18.55 13.00
C LYS A 87 11.13 17.05 13.10
N MET A 88 10.05 16.56 12.52
CA MET A 88 9.82 15.13 12.35
C MET A 88 10.25 14.73 10.93
N TYR A 89 10.90 13.57 10.82
CA TYR A 89 11.28 12.95 9.55
C TYR A 89 10.58 11.60 9.46
N ALA A 90 9.61 11.49 8.57
CA ALA A 90 8.90 10.25 8.32
C ALA A 90 9.56 9.50 7.16
N TYR A 91 9.64 8.18 7.30
CA TYR A 91 10.19 7.29 6.30
C TYR A 91 9.17 6.21 5.94
N ALA A 92 9.18 5.81 4.68
CA ALA A 92 8.56 4.58 4.22
C ALA A 92 9.61 3.68 3.60
N GLY A 93 9.48 2.37 3.81
CA GLY A 93 10.23 1.35 3.10
C GLY A 93 9.51 0.99 1.81
N ILE A 94 10.28 0.65 0.78
CA ILE A 94 9.76 0.25 -0.53
C ILE A 94 10.49 -1.02 -0.97
N ASP A 95 9.72 -2.03 -1.37
CA ASP A 95 10.24 -3.33 -1.79
C ASP A 95 9.74 -3.69 -3.20
N GLY A 96 10.48 -4.56 -3.89
CA GLY A 96 10.07 -5.13 -5.19
C GLY A 96 10.32 -4.27 -6.43
N ILE A 97 10.76 -3.00 -6.28
CA ILE A 97 11.13 -2.12 -7.40
C ILE A 97 12.63 -1.89 -7.40
N ASP A 98 13.28 -2.15 -8.53
CA ASP A 98 14.74 -2.06 -8.67
C ASP A 98 15.28 -0.70 -8.22
N ARG A 99 16.20 -0.73 -7.24
CA ARG A 99 16.90 0.43 -6.65
C ARG A 99 16.00 1.50 -6.01
N LEU A 100 14.71 1.22 -5.79
CA LEU A 100 13.80 2.10 -5.07
C LEU A 100 13.51 1.49 -3.70
N THR A 101 14.15 2.00 -2.65
CA THR A 101 14.11 1.38 -1.31
C THR A 101 13.35 2.20 -0.27
N SER A 102 13.14 3.50 -0.52
CA SER A 102 12.54 4.37 0.50
C SER A 102 11.92 5.64 -0.06
N ALA A 103 11.06 6.26 0.75
CA ALA A 103 10.63 7.65 0.63
C ALA A 103 10.87 8.38 1.95
N THR A 104 11.11 9.69 1.88
CA THR A 104 11.37 10.52 3.08
C THR A 104 10.59 11.82 3.02
N GLY A 105 9.99 12.22 4.13
CA GLY A 105 9.24 13.47 4.26
C GLY A 105 9.55 14.20 5.55
N VAL A 106 9.29 15.51 5.55
CA VAL A 106 9.51 16.38 6.71
C VAL A 106 8.18 16.87 7.24
N GLY A 107 7.90 16.57 8.50
CA GLY A 107 6.76 17.09 9.25
C GLY A 107 7.18 18.25 10.14
N GLN A 108 6.49 19.37 10.00
CA GLN A 108 6.68 20.50 10.91
C GLN A 108 5.96 20.21 12.24
N LEU A 109 6.70 20.35 13.34
CA LEU A 109 6.14 20.26 14.67
C LEU A 109 5.66 21.64 15.14
N GLY A 110 4.67 21.62 16.04
CA GLY A 110 4.34 22.79 16.85
C GLY A 110 5.45 23.08 17.89
N THR A 111 5.12 23.88 18.90
CA THR A 111 6.01 24.11 20.05
C THR A 111 6.40 22.79 20.70
N VAL A 112 7.71 22.58 20.93
CA VAL A 112 8.24 21.38 21.57
C VAL A 112 8.87 21.78 22.90
N THR A 113 8.15 21.49 23.99
CA THR A 113 8.64 21.77 25.33
C THR A 113 9.41 20.57 25.88
N PRO A 114 10.62 20.77 26.43
CA PRO A 114 11.42 19.70 27.02
C PRO A 114 10.65 18.90 28.09
N GLY A 115 10.73 17.57 28.04
CA GLY A 115 10.04 16.67 28.96
C GLY A 115 8.52 16.55 28.75
N GLN A 116 7.93 17.29 27.80
CA GLN A 116 6.52 17.19 27.46
C GLN A 116 6.28 16.27 26.25
N PRO A 117 5.07 15.73 26.10
CA PRO A 117 4.68 15.02 24.89
C PRO A 117 4.91 15.85 23.61
N ILE A 118 5.57 15.24 22.63
CA ILE A 118 5.66 15.81 21.28
C ILE A 118 4.29 15.65 20.61
N THR A 119 3.75 16.72 20.03
CA THR A 119 2.55 16.65 19.20
C THR A 119 2.94 16.36 17.76
N LEU A 120 2.44 15.26 17.19
CA LEU A 120 2.68 14.92 15.79
C LEU A 120 2.00 15.91 14.83
N PRO A 121 2.51 16.06 13.60
CA PRO A 121 1.89 16.93 12.60
C PRO A 121 0.42 16.55 12.35
N ALA A 122 -0.49 17.54 12.42
CA ALA A 122 -1.91 17.32 12.16
C ALA A 122 -2.23 17.13 10.66
N THR A 123 -1.37 17.66 9.80
CA THR A 123 -1.45 17.57 8.34
C THR A 123 -0.63 16.42 7.80
N THR A 124 -1.00 15.92 6.62
CA THR A 124 -0.23 14.91 5.89
C THR A 124 1.20 15.40 5.64
N VAL A 125 2.17 14.55 5.94
CA VAL A 125 3.58 14.73 5.59
C VAL A 125 3.81 14.13 4.22
N GLU A 126 4.32 14.94 3.29
CA GLU A 126 4.65 14.49 1.95
C GLU A 126 6.03 13.82 1.94
N MET A 127 6.07 12.50 1.80
CA MET A 127 7.31 11.75 1.60
C MET A 127 7.64 11.66 0.12
N LYS A 128 8.83 12.10 -0.27
CA LYS A 128 9.26 12.14 -1.66
C LYS A 128 10.20 10.98 -1.97
N THR A 129 10.10 10.47 -3.20
CA THR A 129 11.02 9.50 -3.78
C THR A 129 11.00 9.58 -5.31
N THR A 130 11.95 8.93 -5.98
CA THR A 130 12.05 8.88 -7.45
C THR A 130 12.50 7.49 -7.87
N ALA A 131 11.70 6.79 -8.68
CA ALA A 131 12.11 5.51 -9.25
C ALA A 131 12.85 5.72 -10.57
N ASN A 132 13.90 4.93 -10.79
CA ASN A 132 14.69 4.95 -12.02
C ASN A 132 14.36 3.79 -12.96
N SER A 133 13.53 2.85 -12.51
CA SER A 133 13.11 1.66 -13.23
C SER A 133 11.59 1.50 -13.07
N PRO A 134 10.86 1.02 -14.09
CA PRO A 134 9.46 0.62 -13.92
C PRO A 134 9.39 -0.64 -13.05
N GLY A 135 8.23 -0.88 -12.45
CA GLY A 135 8.02 -2.08 -11.64
C GLY A 135 6.79 -2.00 -10.75
N THR A 136 6.46 -3.15 -10.15
CA THR A 136 5.42 -3.28 -9.14
C THR A 136 6.07 -3.72 -7.84
N GLY A 137 5.68 -3.10 -6.74
CA GLY A 137 6.23 -3.36 -5.42
C GLY A 137 5.24 -2.99 -4.33
N THR A 138 5.76 -2.91 -3.12
CA THR A 138 4.96 -2.52 -1.95
C THR A 138 5.65 -1.43 -1.16
N VAL A 139 4.85 -0.68 -0.41
CA VAL A 139 5.28 0.40 0.48
C VAL A 139 4.77 0.08 1.87
N HIS A 140 5.60 0.27 2.89
CA HIS A 140 5.23 0.05 4.27
C HIS A 140 5.78 1.17 5.17
N ALA A 141 5.20 1.33 6.36
CA ALA A 141 5.66 2.32 7.32
C ALA A 141 7.07 1.97 7.82
N ALA A 142 7.98 2.95 7.89
CA ALA A 142 9.32 2.73 8.40
C ALA A 142 9.60 3.66 9.60
N ALA A 143 10.86 4.03 9.80
CA ALA A 143 11.29 4.86 10.92
C ALA A 143 10.55 6.22 10.97
N VAL A 144 10.51 6.81 12.16
CA VAL A 144 10.07 8.19 12.39
C VAL A 144 11.09 8.86 13.30
N ASN A 145 11.87 9.79 12.77
CA ASN A 145 12.98 10.39 13.51
C ASN A 145 12.72 11.86 13.81
N PHE A 146 13.40 12.39 14.83
CA PHE A 146 13.22 13.77 15.27
C PHE A 146 14.58 14.46 15.40
N GLY A 147 14.72 15.64 14.81
CA GLY A 147 15.95 16.41 14.83
C GLY A 147 15.85 17.73 14.08
N PRO A 148 16.86 18.61 14.17
CA PRO A 148 16.97 19.78 13.30
C PRO A 148 17.12 19.41 11.82
N THR A 149 17.85 18.32 11.52
CA THR A 149 18.05 17.77 10.16
C THR A 149 17.87 16.24 10.16
N PRO A 150 17.70 15.59 8.99
CA PRO A 150 17.63 14.12 8.92
C PRO A 150 18.91 13.42 9.39
N GLN A 151 20.06 14.10 9.33
CA GLN A 151 21.37 13.59 9.72
C GLN A 151 21.70 13.91 11.19
N GLU A 152 21.22 15.04 11.69
CA GLU A 152 21.36 15.47 13.08
C GLU A 152 20.13 15.04 13.87
N ARG A 153 19.94 13.72 14.01
CA ARG A 153 18.84 13.16 14.77
C ARG A 153 19.10 13.32 16.27
N VAL A 154 18.03 13.56 17.01
CA VAL A 154 18.03 13.67 18.48
C VAL A 154 17.22 12.51 19.09
N ILE A 155 16.16 12.10 18.39
CA ILE A 155 15.38 10.91 18.71
C ILE A 155 15.29 10.04 17.45
N GLU A 156 15.61 8.75 17.59
CA GLU A 156 15.44 7.75 16.54
C GLU A 156 14.33 6.80 16.93
N CYS A 157 13.26 6.70 16.12
CA CYS A 157 12.22 5.69 16.35
C CYS A 157 12.25 4.63 15.24
N GLU A 158 12.52 3.40 15.64
CA GLU A 158 12.49 2.24 14.77
C GLU A 158 11.24 1.40 15.00
N VAL A 159 10.69 0.86 13.90
CA VAL A 159 9.60 -0.11 13.96
C VAL A 159 10.07 -1.37 14.68
N THR A 160 9.31 -1.83 15.67
CA THR A 160 9.65 -3.01 16.47
C THR A 160 9.33 -4.33 15.74
N ASP A 161 8.19 -4.42 15.06
CA ASP A 161 7.72 -5.64 14.39
C ASP A 161 7.57 -5.43 12.88
N LYS A 162 8.69 -5.51 12.16
CA LYS A 162 8.78 -5.19 10.73
C LYS A 162 8.01 -6.18 9.85
N GLU A 163 7.86 -7.43 10.28
CA GLU A 163 7.19 -8.48 9.49
C GLU A 163 5.66 -8.37 9.55
N SER A 164 5.13 -7.69 10.58
CA SER A 164 3.69 -7.44 10.76
C SER A 164 3.16 -6.22 10.01
N LEU A 165 4.05 -5.45 9.37
CA LEU A 165 3.69 -4.20 8.71
C LEU A 165 2.73 -4.46 7.55
N ARG A 166 1.71 -3.61 7.44
CA ARG A 166 0.86 -3.63 6.26
C ARG A 166 1.63 -3.11 5.06
N GLU A 167 1.47 -3.83 3.96
CA GLU A 167 2.03 -3.49 2.67
C GLU A 167 0.98 -2.84 1.76
N TYR A 168 1.34 -1.71 1.17
CA TYR A 168 0.52 -0.95 0.24
C TYR A 168 1.09 -1.10 -1.18
N PRO A 169 0.28 -1.51 -2.17
CA PRO A 169 0.78 -1.71 -3.52
C PRO A 169 1.24 -0.39 -4.15
N LEU A 170 2.39 -0.42 -4.84
CA LEU A 170 2.92 0.67 -5.64
C LEU A 170 3.28 0.15 -7.04
N THR A 171 2.80 0.84 -8.07
CA THR A 171 3.14 0.53 -9.47
C THR A 171 3.78 1.76 -10.10
N VAL A 172 4.96 1.62 -10.71
CA VAL A 172 5.68 2.70 -11.39
C VAL A 172 5.81 2.40 -12.87
N GLY A 173 5.43 3.37 -13.71
CA GLY A 173 5.56 3.25 -15.17
C GLY A 173 4.54 2.30 -15.81
N GLY A 174 3.59 1.78 -15.04
CA GLY A 174 2.41 1.11 -15.58
C GLY A 174 1.38 2.13 -16.02
N GLN A 175 0.87 2.01 -17.24
CA GLN A 175 -0.48 2.48 -17.51
C GLN A 175 -1.39 1.71 -16.54
N SER A 176 -2.12 2.43 -15.69
CA SER A 176 -3.25 1.83 -14.97
C SER A 176 -4.07 1.07 -16.01
N ALA A 177 -4.13 -0.26 -15.90
CA ALA A 177 -5.03 -1.05 -16.71
C ALA A 177 -6.45 -0.63 -16.31
N GLY A 178 -7.00 0.36 -17.00
CA GLY A 178 -8.42 0.61 -16.99
C GLY A 178 -9.14 -0.68 -17.39
N PRO A 179 -10.35 -0.95 -16.87
CA PRO A 179 -11.07 -2.17 -17.21
C PRO A 179 -11.15 -2.27 -18.73
N SER A 180 -10.55 -3.33 -19.28
CA SER A 180 -10.67 -3.66 -20.70
C SER A 180 -12.17 -3.77 -21.02
N PRO A 181 -12.68 -3.11 -22.08
CA PRO A 181 -14.03 -3.39 -22.57
C PRO A 181 -14.08 -4.89 -22.88
N GLY A 182 -15.12 -5.56 -22.38
CA GLY A 182 -15.28 -7.00 -22.51
C GLY A 182 -15.13 -7.45 -23.96
N GLU A 183 -14.41 -8.56 -24.14
CA GLU A 183 -14.41 -9.30 -25.41
C GLU A 183 -15.86 -9.57 -25.81
N THR A 184 -16.33 -8.92 -26.88
CA THR A 184 -17.50 -9.38 -27.61
C THR A 184 -17.14 -10.73 -28.20
N THR A 185 -17.69 -11.79 -27.63
CA THR A 185 -17.67 -13.13 -28.22
C THR A 185 -18.38 -13.06 -29.57
N ASP A 186 -17.61 -13.16 -30.65
CA ASP A 186 -18.14 -13.32 -32.00
C ASP A 186 -18.99 -14.59 -32.06
N THR A 187 -20.27 -14.42 -32.40
CA THR A 187 -21.21 -15.52 -32.63
C THR A 187 -20.89 -16.15 -34.00
N PRO A 188 -20.63 -17.45 -34.11
CA PRO A 188 -20.38 -18.07 -35.41
C PRO A 188 -21.66 -18.06 -36.26
N THR A 189 -21.52 -17.52 -37.47
CA THR A 189 -22.54 -17.60 -38.54
C THR A 189 -22.67 -19.05 -39.02
N PRO A 190 -23.87 -19.63 -39.12
CA PRO A 190 -24.07 -20.95 -39.69
C PRO A 190 -23.84 -20.95 -41.21
N ASP A 191 -22.97 -21.85 -41.65
CA ASP A 191 -22.58 -22.15 -43.03
C ASP A 191 -23.74 -22.80 -43.81
N PRO A 192 -24.12 -22.32 -45.02
CA PRO A 192 -25.12 -22.97 -45.84
C PRO A 192 -24.49 -24.15 -46.60
N GLY A 193 -24.88 -25.35 -46.19
CA GLY A 193 -24.48 -26.61 -46.81
C GLY A 193 -24.63 -26.63 -48.33
N THR A 194 -23.58 -27.10 -49.01
CA THR A 194 -23.59 -27.43 -50.44
C THR A 194 -23.27 -28.90 -50.63
N SER A 195 -24.21 -29.57 -51.27
CA SER A 195 -24.30 -31.00 -51.54
C SER A 195 -23.18 -31.55 -52.43
N ALA A 196 -22.80 -32.80 -52.16
CA ALA A 196 -21.99 -33.67 -53.02
C ALA A 196 -22.65 -33.92 -54.39
N PRO A 197 -21.85 -34.37 -55.39
CA PRO A 197 -22.10 -35.72 -55.88
C PRO A 197 -20.84 -36.55 -56.22
N GLU A 198 -21.14 -37.82 -56.47
CA GLU A 198 -20.34 -39.06 -56.54
C GLU A 198 -19.22 -39.19 -57.60
N ASP A 199 -18.26 -40.03 -57.20
CA ASP A 199 -17.46 -41.05 -57.93
C ASP A 199 -17.35 -41.04 -59.46
N THR A 200 -16.12 -41.23 -59.96
CA THR A 200 -15.75 -42.40 -60.78
C THR A 200 -14.24 -42.67 -60.73
N THR A 201 -13.92 -43.94 -60.47
CA THR A 201 -12.64 -44.64 -60.38
C THR A 201 -11.79 -44.62 -61.67
N THR A 202 -10.45 -44.65 -61.56
CA THR A 202 -9.52 -45.56 -62.30
C THR A 202 -8.09 -45.44 -61.74
N SER A 203 -7.43 -46.58 -61.58
CA SER A 203 -6.08 -46.87 -61.06
C SER A 203 -5.44 -47.91 -62.00
N PRO A 204 -4.18 -48.41 -61.89
CA PRO A 204 -2.81 -47.85 -61.71
C PRO A 204 -1.90 -48.40 -62.88
N PRO A 205 -0.56 -48.75 -62.82
CA PRO A 205 0.45 -48.73 -61.73
C PRO A 205 1.93 -48.42 -62.09
N SER A 206 2.78 -48.53 -61.03
CA SER A 206 4.24 -48.79 -60.97
C SER A 206 5.07 -47.59 -60.52
N GLY A 207 5.95 -47.63 -59.51
CA GLY A 207 6.47 -48.70 -58.67
C GLY A 207 7.78 -48.21 -58.03
N VAL A 208 8.31 -49.00 -57.10
CA VAL A 208 9.66 -48.99 -56.49
C VAL A 208 9.78 -48.33 -55.10
N SER A 209 9.89 -49.23 -54.13
CA SER A 209 10.36 -49.06 -52.75
C SER A 209 11.88 -48.84 -52.69
N VAL A 210 12.37 -48.10 -51.69
CA VAL A 210 13.60 -48.46 -50.97
C VAL A 210 13.47 -48.08 -49.48
N THR A 211 13.58 -49.10 -48.64
CA THR A 211 13.84 -49.08 -47.20
C THR A 211 15.33 -49.24 -46.97
N VAL A 212 15.97 -48.48 -46.07
CA VAL A 212 17.13 -48.94 -45.28
C VAL A 212 17.10 -48.26 -43.89
N LEU A 213 17.05 -49.10 -42.85
CA LEU A 213 17.47 -48.83 -41.46
C LEU A 213 19.00 -48.94 -41.35
N VAL A 214 19.64 -48.17 -40.46
CA VAL A 214 20.19 -48.57 -39.14
C VAL A 214 20.82 -47.32 -38.53
#